data_AF-T0ZR16-F1
#
_entry.id   AF-T0ZR16-F1
#
_cell.length_a   1.000
_cell.length_b   1.000
_cell.length_c   1.000
_cell.angle_alpha   90.00
_cell.angle_beta   90.00
_cell.angle_gamma   90.00
#
_symmetry.space_group_name_H-M   'P 1'
#
loop_
_entity.id
_entity.type
_entity.pdbx_description
1 polymer ?
#
loop_
_entity_poly.entity_id
_entity_poly.type
_entity_poly.pdbx_seq_one_letter_code
_entity_poly.pdbx_strand_id
1 'polypeptide(L)'
;AANANFRALGYPILYLPYATHGVDSSSRQSGFLIPALEISSIKGNVIGEQYYWVISRTADLVVGFQYYSLRGWEQNAEFRYKGMGKTFVHGLYNGLEDRGLAPLYINQGGQDTIITARHDMTPYTRFVTNAEYLSSYIYRLVFAENYSLAVASEVKSWA
;
A
#
# COMPACT_ATOMS: atom_id res chain seq x y z
N ALA A 1 12.41 14.82 12.80
CA ALA A 1 13.40 15.88 12.51
C ALA A 1 13.12 16.43 11.11
N ALA A 2 13.19 17.75 10.93
CA ALA A 2 13.15 18.38 9.60
C ALA A 2 14.58 18.55 9.09
N ASN A 3 14.81 18.40 7.78
CA ASN A 3 16.12 18.53 7.11
C ASN A 3 17.17 17.52 7.61
N ALA A 4 16.81 16.25 7.66
CA ALA A 4 17.75 15.20 8.07
C ALA A 4 18.80 14.98 6.97
N ASN A 5 20.06 15.22 7.31
CA ASN A 5 21.21 14.97 6.45
C ASN A 5 21.86 13.65 6.87
N PHE A 6 21.58 12.56 6.17
CA PHE A 6 22.27 11.31 6.42
C PHE A 6 23.69 11.39 5.84
N ARG A 7 24.69 11.26 6.71
CA ARG A 7 26.11 11.35 6.35
C ARG A 7 26.78 10.01 6.60
N ALA A 8 27.60 9.54 5.66
CA ALA A 8 28.57 8.47 5.92
C ALA A 8 29.98 9.00 5.71
N LEU A 9 30.88 8.72 6.65
CA LEU A 9 32.28 9.17 6.63
C LEU A 9 32.43 10.70 6.41
N GLY A 10 31.49 11.49 6.92
CA GLY A 10 31.49 12.95 6.78
C GLY A 10 30.83 13.50 5.51
N TYR A 11 30.55 12.67 4.51
CA TYR A 11 29.89 13.07 3.25
C TYR A 11 28.37 12.86 3.32
N PRO A 12 27.55 13.84 2.91
CA PRO A 12 26.10 13.66 2.83
C PRO A 12 25.75 12.71 1.68
N ILE A 13 25.04 11.63 1.99
CA ILE A 13 24.64 10.60 1.00
C ILE A 13 23.14 10.71 0.70
N LEU A 14 22.32 11.07 1.69
CA LEU A 14 20.87 11.17 1.51
C LEU A 14 20.33 12.36 2.30
N TYR A 15 19.64 13.25 1.59
CA TYR A 15 18.88 14.34 2.20
C TYR A 15 17.41 13.94 2.26
N LEU A 16 16.83 13.93 3.46
CA LEU A 16 15.42 13.69 3.69
C LEU A 16 14.81 14.96 4.30
N PRO A 17 13.85 15.62 3.63
CA PRO A 17 13.22 16.84 4.15
C PRO A 17 12.49 16.56 5.48
N TYR A 18 11.96 15.34 5.64
CA TYR A 18 11.34 14.87 6.89
C TYR A 18 11.82 13.45 7.18
N ALA A 19 12.43 13.24 8.35
CA ALA A 19 12.78 11.91 8.82
C ALA A 19 12.43 11.78 10.31
N THR A 20 11.66 10.75 10.65
CA THR A 20 11.39 10.36 12.04
C THR A 20 12.23 9.15 12.38
N HIS A 21 13.07 9.25 13.43
CA HIS A 21 13.72 8.09 14.02
C HIS A 21 12.99 7.77 15.33
N GLY A 22 12.59 6.52 15.52
CA GLY A 22 11.97 6.09 16.77
C GLY A 22 13.00 6.15 17.90
N VAL A 23 12.88 7.13 18.78
CA VAL A 23 13.80 7.32 19.92
C VAL A 23 13.51 6.35 21.07
N ASP A 24 12.33 5.71 21.04
CA ASP A 24 11.87 4.75 22.03
C ASP A 24 11.74 3.37 21.37
N SER A 25 12.58 2.41 21.79
CA SER A 25 12.60 1.05 21.24
C SER A 25 11.33 0.26 21.54
N SER A 26 10.46 0.76 22.42
CA SER A 26 9.28 0.04 22.91
C SER A 26 7.95 0.44 22.26
N SER A 27 7.88 1.58 21.55
CA SER A 27 6.61 2.08 20.98
C SER A 27 6.70 2.35 19.48
N ARG A 28 5.72 1.84 18.74
CA ARG A 28 5.52 2.17 17.32
C ARG A 28 5.13 3.66 17.24
N GLN A 29 5.76 4.41 16.33
CA GLN A 29 5.50 5.84 16.16
C GLN A 29 4.96 6.14 14.77
N SER A 30 4.03 7.09 14.69
CA SER A 30 3.52 7.59 13.41
C SER A 30 4.55 8.49 12.72
N GLY A 31 4.59 8.47 11.39
CA GLY A 31 5.53 9.28 10.62
C GLY A 31 5.41 9.07 9.12
N PHE A 32 6.06 9.97 8.38
CA PHE A 32 6.28 9.78 6.96
C PHE A 32 7.25 8.61 6.75
N LEU A 33 6.91 7.77 5.78
CA LEU A 33 7.76 6.67 5.34
C LEU A 33 8.79 7.20 4.36
N ILE A 34 9.73 6.35 3.96
CA ILE A 34 10.66 6.70 2.91
C ILE A 34 9.85 6.86 1.61
N PRO A 35 10.01 7.98 0.88
CA PRO A 35 9.29 8.17 -0.37
C PRO A 35 9.64 7.08 -1.37
N ALA A 36 8.63 6.63 -2.11
CA ALA A 36 8.80 5.65 -3.17
C ALA A 36 9.35 6.34 -4.42
N LEU A 37 10.52 5.89 -4.90
CA LEU A 37 11.12 6.33 -6.15
C LEU A 37 11.37 5.08 -7.01
N GLU A 38 10.68 4.98 -8.15
CA GLU A 38 10.77 3.83 -9.06
C GLU A 38 10.83 4.32 -10.51
N ILE A 39 11.52 3.58 -11.37
CA ILE A 39 11.53 3.79 -12.83
C ILE A 39 11.00 2.52 -13.48
N SER A 40 9.90 2.65 -14.23
CA SER A 40 9.19 1.55 -14.86
C SER A 40 8.83 1.91 -16.31
N SER A 41 8.86 0.92 -17.21
CA SER A 41 8.40 1.09 -18.59
C SER A 41 6.89 1.30 -18.70
N ILE A 42 6.13 0.79 -17.73
CA ILE A 42 4.66 0.86 -17.71
C ILE A 42 4.16 2.09 -16.95
N LYS A 43 4.74 2.37 -15.78
CA LYS A 43 4.35 3.48 -14.90
C LYS A 43 5.11 4.78 -15.20
N GLY A 44 6.29 4.68 -15.82
CA GLY A 44 7.23 5.79 -16.00
C GLY A 44 8.07 6.03 -14.75
N ASN A 45 8.39 7.31 -14.51
CA ASN A 45 9.00 7.72 -13.25
C ASN A 45 7.89 7.80 -12.20
N VAL A 46 8.08 7.05 -11.12
CA VAL A 46 7.17 7.00 -9.98
C VAL A 46 7.77 7.80 -8.84
N ILE A 47 6.96 8.69 -8.28
CA ILE A 47 7.27 9.36 -7.02
C ILE A 47 6.06 9.25 -6.10
N GLY A 48 6.26 8.70 -4.91
CA GLY A 48 5.19 8.52 -3.95
C GLY A 48 5.60 8.86 -2.54
N GLU A 49 4.62 9.23 -1.73
CA GLU A 49 4.79 9.51 -0.31
C GLU A 49 3.76 8.70 0.46
N GLN A 50 4.16 8.18 1.62
CA GLN A 50 3.29 7.37 2.45
C GLN A 50 3.41 7.80 3.91
N TYR A 51 2.29 7.77 4.61
CA TYR A 51 2.21 8.09 6.02
C TYR A 51 1.80 6.85 6.81
N TYR A 52 2.64 6.48 7.76
CA TYR A 52 2.35 5.45 8.71
C TYR A 52 1.71 6.06 9.95
N TRP A 53 0.47 5.67 10.24
CA TRP A 53 -0.31 6.15 11.37
C TRP A 53 -0.55 5.04 12.38
N VAL A 54 0.04 5.19 13.57
CA VAL A 54 -0.25 4.34 14.72
C VAL A 54 -1.52 4.84 15.39
N ILE A 55 -2.59 4.05 15.27
CA ILE A 55 -3.90 4.36 15.87
C ILE A 55 -3.92 3.89 17.33
N SER A 56 -3.39 2.69 17.58
CA SER A 56 -3.30 2.12 18.93
C SER A 56 -2.17 1.08 19.02
N ARG A 57 -2.01 0.44 20.18
CA ARG A 57 -1.06 -0.67 20.35
C ARG A 57 -1.35 -1.87 19.44
N THR A 58 -2.61 -2.04 19.01
CA THR A 58 -3.08 -3.19 18.25
C THR A 58 -3.50 -2.83 16.83
N ALA A 59 -3.55 -1.54 16.47
CA ALA A 59 -4.03 -1.08 15.16
C ALA A 59 -3.10 -0.03 14.55
N ASP A 60 -2.84 -0.16 13.26
CA ASP A 60 -2.12 0.80 12.45
C ASP A 60 -2.73 0.93 11.05
N LEU A 61 -2.45 2.07 10.42
CA LEU A 61 -2.88 2.41 9.08
C LEU A 61 -1.71 3.02 8.32
N VAL A 62 -1.38 2.47 7.15
CA VAL A 62 -0.54 3.13 6.16
C VAL A 62 -1.48 3.74 5.12
N VAL A 63 -1.29 5.01 4.80
CA VAL A 63 -1.95 5.64 3.64
C VAL A 63 -0.90 6.26 2.76
N GLY A 64 -1.10 6.21 1.46
CA GLY A 64 -0.11 6.70 0.53
C GLY A 64 -0.69 7.15 -0.78
N PHE A 65 0.15 7.89 -1.48
CA PHE A 65 -0.18 8.46 -2.76
C PHE A 65 1.06 8.41 -3.65
N GLN A 66 0.88 7.94 -4.88
CA GLN A 66 1.97 7.83 -5.85
C GLN A 66 1.58 8.51 -7.15
N TYR A 67 2.54 9.20 -7.74
CA TYR A 67 2.45 9.78 -9.07
C TYR A 67 3.21 8.91 -10.06
N TYR A 68 2.50 8.42 -11.06
CA TYR A 68 3.04 7.70 -12.20
C TYR A 68 3.14 8.66 -13.39
N SER A 69 4.35 8.99 -13.84
CA SER A 69 4.54 9.99 -14.89
C SER A 69 3.82 9.66 -16.19
N LEU A 70 3.64 8.37 -16.50
CA LEU A 70 2.97 7.90 -17.71
C LEU A 70 1.46 7.68 -17.51
N ARG A 71 1.00 7.43 -16.28
CA ARG A 71 -0.35 6.89 -16.03
C ARG A 71 -1.24 7.81 -15.21
N GLY A 72 -0.71 8.50 -14.22
CA GLY A 72 -1.54 9.36 -13.36
C GLY A 72 -1.27 9.13 -11.90
N TRP A 73 -2.34 9.04 -11.11
CA TRP A 73 -2.24 9.04 -9.66
C TRP A 73 -2.77 7.73 -9.10
N GLU A 74 -2.00 7.15 -8.18
CA GLU A 74 -2.39 6.01 -7.39
C GLU A 74 -2.60 6.42 -5.94
N GLN A 75 -3.66 5.92 -5.31
CA GLN A 75 -3.84 5.96 -3.87
C GLN A 75 -3.73 4.54 -3.32
N ASN A 76 -3.09 4.40 -2.16
CA ASN A 76 -3.06 3.15 -1.44
C ASN A 76 -3.38 3.34 0.05
N ALA A 77 -3.95 2.30 0.65
CA ALA A 77 -4.20 2.24 2.07
C ALA A 77 -4.09 0.80 2.58
N GLU A 78 -3.35 0.61 3.67
CA GLU A 78 -3.22 -0.66 4.35
C GLU A 78 -3.61 -0.48 5.82
N PHE A 79 -4.70 -1.13 6.23
CA PHE A 79 -5.13 -1.17 7.61
C PHE A 79 -4.78 -2.52 8.24
N ARG A 80 -4.14 -2.50 9.40
CA ARG A 80 -3.79 -3.72 10.14
C ARG A 80 -4.27 -3.61 11.57
N TYR A 81 -4.95 -4.67 12.01
CA TYR A 81 -5.35 -4.86 13.39
C TYR A 81 -4.97 -6.25 13.89
N LYS A 82 -4.38 -6.31 15.08
CA LYS A 82 -4.04 -7.54 15.78
C LYS A 82 -4.74 -7.59 17.13
N GLY A 83 -5.73 -8.47 17.24
CA GLY A 83 -6.44 -8.72 18.50
C GLY A 83 -5.78 -9.80 19.36
N MET A 84 -6.50 -10.25 20.38
CA MET A 84 -6.04 -11.35 21.23
C MET A 84 -5.99 -12.68 20.46
N GLY A 85 -4.98 -13.50 20.77
CA GLY A 85 -4.79 -14.82 20.17
C GLY A 85 -4.60 -14.76 18.65
N LYS A 86 -5.47 -15.46 17.91
CA LYS A 86 -5.43 -15.55 16.44
C LYS A 86 -6.31 -14.52 15.74
N THR A 87 -6.93 -13.60 16.49
CA THR A 87 -7.78 -12.54 15.92
C THR A 87 -6.93 -11.53 15.14
N PHE A 88 -7.34 -11.21 13.92
CA PHE A 88 -6.73 -10.16 13.11
C PHE A 88 -7.75 -9.57 12.12
N VAL A 89 -7.47 -8.36 11.67
CA VAL A 89 -8.10 -7.76 10.48
C VAL A 89 -6.98 -7.14 9.66
N HIS A 90 -7.00 -7.39 8.36
CA HIS A 90 -6.09 -6.81 7.40
C HIS A 90 -6.89 -6.35 6.19
N GLY A 91 -6.83 -5.06 5.91
CA GLY A 91 -7.46 -4.42 4.76
C GLY A 91 -6.38 -3.81 3.89
N LEU A 92 -6.47 -4.06 2.59
CA LEU A 92 -5.64 -3.44 1.56
C LEU A 92 -6.56 -2.77 0.55
N TYR A 93 -6.22 -1.55 0.17
CA TYR A 93 -6.88 -0.80 -0.90
C TYR A 93 -5.81 -0.18 -1.79
N ASN A 94 -5.92 -0.40 -3.09
CA ASN A 94 -5.15 0.29 -4.11
C ASN A 94 -6.13 0.85 -5.15
N GLY A 95 -5.90 2.07 -5.62
CA GLY A 95 -6.71 2.70 -6.65
C GLY A 95 -5.85 3.52 -7.60
N LEU A 96 -5.93 3.25 -8.90
CA LEU A 96 -5.21 3.97 -9.93
C LEU A 96 -6.19 4.69 -10.84
N GLU A 97 -6.04 6.00 -10.90
CA GLU A 97 -6.69 6.85 -11.89
C GLU A 97 -5.77 6.99 -13.11
N ASP A 98 -5.95 6.12 -14.11
CA ASP A 98 -5.16 6.13 -15.34
C ASP A 98 -5.73 7.14 -16.35
N ARG A 99 -4.92 8.12 -16.74
CA ARG A 99 -5.23 9.10 -17.78
C ARG A 99 -5.14 8.50 -19.19
N GLY A 100 -4.58 7.29 -19.31
CA GLY A 100 -4.29 6.64 -20.58
C GLY A 100 -3.10 7.27 -21.31
N LEU A 101 -2.63 6.59 -22.35
CA LEU A 101 -1.48 7.01 -23.14
C LEU A 101 -1.91 7.51 -24.52
N ALA A 102 -1.23 8.54 -25.01
CA ALA A 102 -1.38 9.02 -26.37
C ALA A 102 -1.08 7.90 -27.38
N PRO A 103 -1.79 7.83 -28.53
CA PRO A 103 -2.77 8.80 -29.02
C PRO A 103 -4.22 8.52 -28.60
N LEU A 104 -4.52 7.34 -28.02
CA LEU A 104 -5.89 6.88 -27.82
C LEU A 104 -6.44 7.14 -26.40
N TYR A 105 -5.59 7.42 -25.42
CA TYR A 105 -5.94 7.75 -24.03
C TYR A 105 -6.96 6.77 -23.41
N ILE A 106 -6.69 5.47 -23.55
CA ILE A 106 -7.54 4.42 -22.98
C ILE A 106 -7.20 4.29 -21.49
N ASN A 107 -8.20 4.48 -20.62
CA ASN A 107 -8.07 4.30 -19.18
C ASN A 107 -7.93 2.81 -18.85
N GLN A 108 -6.78 2.40 -18.29
CA GLN A 108 -6.52 1.05 -17.78
C GLN A 108 -6.47 1.00 -16.24
N GLY A 109 -6.93 2.07 -15.59
CA GLY A 109 -7.02 2.21 -14.16
C GLY A 109 -8.11 1.34 -13.55
N GLY A 110 -8.15 1.36 -12.22
CA GLY A 110 -9.04 0.51 -11.45
C GLY A 110 -8.74 0.59 -9.97
N GLN A 111 -9.49 -0.20 -9.20
CA GLN A 111 -9.38 -0.28 -7.77
C GLN A 111 -9.38 -1.75 -7.37
N ASP A 112 -8.57 -2.06 -6.36
CA ASP A 112 -8.40 -3.38 -5.79
C ASP A 112 -8.49 -3.27 -4.28
N THR A 113 -9.44 -3.99 -3.68
CA THR A 113 -9.66 -4.00 -2.24
C THR A 113 -9.69 -5.43 -1.75
N ILE A 114 -8.82 -5.75 -0.80
CA ILE A 114 -8.73 -7.06 -0.17
C ILE A 114 -9.00 -6.89 1.32
N ILE A 115 -9.91 -7.69 1.85
CA ILE A 115 -10.23 -7.72 3.28
C ILE A 115 -10.09 -9.16 3.75
N THR A 116 -9.13 -9.37 4.65
CA THR A 116 -8.99 -10.63 5.38
C THR A 116 -9.18 -10.39 6.86
N ALA A 117 -10.00 -11.21 7.49
CA ALA A 117 -10.27 -11.09 8.90
C ALA A 117 -10.48 -12.45 9.53
N ARG A 118 -10.08 -12.54 10.80
CA ARG A 118 -10.40 -13.66 11.67
C ARG A 118 -10.76 -13.14 13.04
N HIS A 119 -11.83 -13.69 13.60
CA HIS A 119 -12.19 -13.47 14.99
C HIS A 119 -12.64 -14.78 15.63
N ASP A 120 -11.95 -15.18 16.71
CA ASP A 120 -12.33 -16.35 17.49
C ASP A 120 -13.34 -15.89 18.55
N MET A 121 -14.64 -16.17 18.33
CA MET A 121 -15.73 -15.73 19.21
C MET A 121 -15.80 -16.57 20.49
N THR A 122 -15.55 -17.87 20.35
CA THR A 122 -15.48 -18.85 21.45
C THR A 122 -14.31 -19.80 21.18
N PRO A 123 -13.94 -20.68 22.13
CA PRO A 123 -12.92 -21.70 21.88
C PRO A 123 -13.25 -22.66 20.71
N TYR A 124 -14.51 -22.74 20.30
CA TYR A 124 -14.99 -23.68 19.27
C TYR A 124 -15.60 -22.99 18.04
N THR A 125 -15.77 -21.66 18.07
CA THR A 125 -16.44 -20.90 17.02
C THR A 125 -15.52 -19.78 16.54
N ARG A 126 -15.25 -19.78 15.23
CA ARG A 126 -14.45 -18.75 14.57
C ARG A 126 -15.22 -18.15 13.40
N PHE A 127 -15.12 -16.84 13.27
CA PHE A 127 -15.51 -16.11 12.09
C PHE A 127 -14.25 -15.84 11.25
N VAL A 128 -14.30 -16.16 9.96
CA VAL A 128 -13.21 -15.92 9.02
C VAL A 128 -13.80 -15.28 7.77
N THR A 129 -13.18 -14.19 7.32
CA THR A 129 -13.53 -13.48 6.08
C THR A 129 -12.31 -13.43 5.19
N ASN A 130 -12.52 -13.72 3.92
CA ASN A 130 -11.59 -13.43 2.84
C ASN A 130 -12.45 -12.90 1.68
N ALA A 131 -12.39 -11.60 1.45
CA ALA A 131 -13.18 -10.91 0.44
C ALA A 131 -12.27 -10.03 -0.40
N GLU A 132 -12.54 -10.00 -1.70
CA GLU A 132 -11.82 -9.22 -2.67
C GLU A 132 -12.80 -8.52 -3.60
N TYR A 133 -12.55 -7.24 -3.86
CA TYR A 133 -13.25 -6.45 -4.86
C TYR A 133 -12.23 -5.87 -5.83
N LEU A 134 -12.35 -6.25 -7.10
CA LEU A 134 -11.54 -5.75 -8.20
C LEU A 134 -12.45 -5.08 -9.21
N SER A 135 -12.21 -3.80 -9.50
CA SER A 135 -13.04 -3.08 -10.47
C SER A 135 -12.68 -3.39 -11.93
N SER A 136 -11.43 -3.75 -12.23
CA SER A 136 -10.93 -3.99 -13.59
C SER A 136 -9.86 -5.06 -13.62
N TYR A 137 -10.05 -6.07 -14.47
CA TYR A 137 -9.04 -7.11 -14.70
C TYR A 137 -7.80 -6.57 -15.42
N ILE A 138 -7.98 -5.63 -16.35
CA ILE A 138 -6.88 -4.98 -17.07
C ILE A 138 -6.00 -4.20 -16.09
N TYR A 139 -6.60 -3.52 -15.11
CA TYR A 139 -5.84 -2.82 -14.07
C TYR A 139 -4.89 -3.78 -13.34
N ARG A 140 -5.40 -4.90 -12.82
CA ARG A 140 -4.58 -5.89 -12.13
C ARG A 140 -3.49 -6.48 -13.03
N LEU A 141 -3.82 -6.79 -14.29
CA LEU A 141 -2.86 -7.39 -15.22
C LEU A 141 -1.67 -6.47 -15.52
N VAL A 142 -1.92 -5.16 -15.62
CA VAL A 142 -0.91 -4.17 -16.03
C VAL A 142 -0.12 -3.62 -14.84
N PHE A 143 -0.76 -3.48 -13.67
CA PHE A 143 -0.23 -2.71 -12.55
C PHE A 143 0.03 -3.51 -11.27
N ALA A 144 -0.28 -4.80 -11.22
CA ALA A 144 0.02 -5.61 -10.04
C ALA A 144 1.51 -5.53 -9.67
N GLU A 145 1.80 -5.13 -8.44
CA GLU A 145 3.18 -4.95 -7.95
C GLU A 145 3.94 -6.27 -7.79
N ASN A 146 3.23 -7.41 -7.73
CA ASN A 146 3.80 -8.73 -7.51
C ASN A 146 3.37 -9.72 -8.60
N TYR A 147 4.33 -10.39 -9.24
CA TYR A 147 4.09 -11.42 -10.27
C TYR A 147 3.17 -12.56 -9.80
N SER A 148 3.18 -12.89 -8.50
CA SER A 148 2.30 -13.91 -7.91
C SER A 148 0.81 -13.52 -7.89
N LEU A 149 0.48 -12.23 -7.78
CA LEU A 149 -0.90 -11.74 -7.84
C LEU A 149 -1.44 -11.68 -9.28
N ALA A 150 -0.56 -11.53 -10.28
CA ALA A 150 -0.95 -11.54 -11.69
C ALA A 150 -1.29 -12.94 -12.22
N VAL A 151 -0.76 -14.00 -11.59
CA VAL A 151 -0.95 -15.40 -12.02
C VAL A 151 -2.00 -16.14 -11.16
N ALA A 152 -2.27 -15.68 -9.93
CA ALA A 152 -3.34 -16.21 -9.08
C ALA A 152 -4.73 -15.67 -9.51
N SER A 153 -5.18 -16.04 -10.70
CA SER A 153 -6.55 -15.82 -11.17
C SER A 153 -7.50 -16.79 -10.46
N GLU A 154 -8.02 -16.41 -9.29
CA GLU A 154 -9.22 -17.03 -8.73
C GLU A 154 -10.30 -15.96 -8.49
N VAL A 155 -10.66 -15.23 -9.55
CA VAL A 155 -11.87 -14.40 -9.55
C VAL A 155 -12.99 -15.23 -10.14
N LYS A 156 -13.91 -15.72 -9.29
CA LYS A 156 -15.18 -16.29 -9.75
C LYS A 156 -16.09 -15.15 -10.18
N SER A 157 -16.15 -14.89 -11.48
CA SER A 157 -17.19 -14.06 -12.06
C SER A 157 -18.53 -14.81 -11.94
N TRP A 158 -19.50 -14.18 -11.32
CA TRP A 158 -20.89 -14.54 -11.53
C TRP A 158 -21.38 -13.69 -12.70
N ALA A 159 -21.77 -14.35 -13.78
CA ALA A 159 -22.53 -13.77 -14.88
C ALA A 159 -24.01 -14.18 -14.72
#